data_AF-A0A7Y7TUY3-F1
#
_entry.id   AF-A0A7Y7TUY3-F1
#
_cell.length_a   1.000
_cell.length_b   1.000
_cell.length_c   1.000
_cell.angle_alpha   90.00
_cell.angle_beta   90.00
_cell.angle_gamma   90.00
#
_symmetry.space_group_name_H-M   'P 1'
#
loop_
_entity.id
_entity.type
_entity.pdbx_description
1 polymer ?
#
loop_
_entity_poly.entity_id
_entity_poly.type
_entity_poly.pdbx_seq_one_letter_code
_entity_poly.pdbx_strand_id
1 'polypeptide(L)'
;MELLRFTTAGSVDDGKSTLIGRLLYDSKAIFQDQLDAIELASVKKGEEYINLALLTDGLRAEREQGITIDVAYRYFNTPKRKFIIADTPGHIQYTRNMVTGASTANVAVILVDARHGVIEQTIRHAYIASLLRIPHVIVCVNKMDLVDYREDIFDSIQKRFMDFSTNLDIQDVRFIPISALNGDNVVDRSVKMNWYEGPTLMYQLENVYITNDYNLLDARFPVQYVIRPQSTEYHDYRGYAGRVASGTLKVGDKVKVLPSGFTSTIKRIDFGKETLEMVTAPQSAIISLEDDLDISRGCMVISAENGIRQSQDIDLMVCWLGEKPMIPGGKYIVKHTTSDLRCMIKEVKYKVDINTLEKDYENRTIELNDIGCISIRTTKPLFFDSYRQNRFTGSLVIIDEGTNVTVGAGMII
;
A
#
# COMPACT_ATOMS: atom_id res chain seq x y z
N MET A 1 -1.31 -15.77 -13.94
CA MET A 1 -1.65 -14.35 -14.13
C MET A 1 -1.25 -13.59 -12.88
N GLU A 2 -0.35 -12.62 -13.02
CA GLU A 2 0.12 -11.78 -11.92
C GLU A 2 -0.99 -10.80 -11.46
N LEU A 3 -0.99 -10.43 -10.19
CA LEU A 3 -1.95 -9.53 -9.57
C LEU A 3 -1.29 -8.17 -9.27
N LEU A 4 -1.77 -7.10 -9.88
CA LEU A 4 -1.37 -5.73 -9.57
C LEU A 4 -2.37 -5.08 -8.62
N ARG A 5 -1.88 -4.49 -7.52
CA ARG A 5 -2.66 -3.57 -6.69
C ARG A 5 -2.23 -2.15 -6.99
N PHE A 6 -3.17 -1.28 -7.32
CA PHE A 6 -2.87 0.15 -7.46
C PHE A 6 -3.91 1.01 -6.77
N THR A 7 -3.49 2.19 -6.37
CA THR A 7 -4.35 3.19 -5.74
C THR A 7 -4.44 4.43 -6.61
N THR A 8 -5.60 5.07 -6.64
CA THR A 8 -5.82 6.37 -7.27
C THR A 8 -5.80 7.46 -6.21
N ALA A 9 -5.03 8.51 -6.45
CA ALA A 9 -4.95 9.69 -5.59
C ALA A 9 -4.98 10.96 -6.45
N GLY A 10 -5.32 12.10 -5.85
CA GLY A 10 -5.63 13.34 -6.56
C GLY A 10 -6.73 14.12 -5.85
N SER A 11 -6.89 15.39 -6.21
CA SER A 11 -7.92 16.29 -5.70
C SER A 11 -9.33 15.76 -5.99
N VAL A 12 -10.31 16.35 -5.31
CA VAL A 12 -11.74 16.08 -5.50
C VAL A 12 -12.13 16.24 -6.98
N ASP A 13 -11.60 17.28 -7.63
CA ASP A 13 -11.96 17.60 -9.02
C ASP A 13 -11.01 17.02 -10.06
N ASP A 14 -9.96 16.27 -9.68
CA ASP A 14 -8.97 15.78 -10.66
C ASP A 14 -9.51 14.64 -11.55
N GLY A 15 -10.75 14.17 -11.32
CA GLY A 15 -11.43 13.20 -12.18
C GLY A 15 -11.08 11.74 -11.90
N LYS A 16 -10.81 11.38 -10.64
CA LYS A 16 -10.43 10.01 -10.22
C LYS A 16 -11.51 8.98 -10.50
N SER A 17 -12.72 9.23 -9.99
CA SER A 17 -13.89 8.38 -10.20
C SER A 17 -14.20 8.22 -11.69
N THR A 18 -14.08 9.31 -12.46
CA THR A 18 -14.23 9.29 -13.92
C THR A 18 -13.18 8.40 -14.59
N LEU A 19 -11.91 8.50 -14.20
CA LEU A 19 -10.83 7.67 -14.75
C LEU A 19 -11.06 6.18 -14.45
N ILE A 20 -11.43 5.85 -13.22
CA ILE A 20 -11.71 4.46 -12.83
C ILE A 20 -12.93 3.94 -13.61
N GLY A 21 -14.01 4.71 -13.69
CA GLY A 21 -15.18 4.37 -14.49
C GLY A 21 -14.81 4.14 -15.95
N ARG A 22 -13.95 4.99 -16.53
CA ARG A 22 -13.43 4.83 -17.89
C ARG A 22 -12.61 3.56 -18.07
N LEU A 23 -11.70 3.26 -17.15
CA LEU A 23 -10.92 2.01 -17.18
C LEU A 23 -11.81 0.78 -17.14
N LEU A 24 -12.85 0.78 -16.30
CA LEU A 24 -13.79 -0.33 -16.19
C LEU A 24 -14.67 -0.48 -17.46
N TYR A 25 -15.08 0.65 -18.04
CA TYR A 25 -15.85 0.69 -19.28
C TYR A 25 -15.03 0.18 -20.47
N ASP A 26 -13.85 0.77 -20.71
CA ASP A 26 -13.01 0.46 -21.86
C ASP A 26 -12.38 -0.94 -21.77
N SER A 27 -12.18 -1.46 -20.55
CA SER A 27 -11.74 -2.85 -20.34
C SER A 27 -12.84 -3.90 -20.54
N LYS A 28 -14.07 -3.49 -20.88
CA LYS A 28 -15.25 -4.36 -21.03
C LYS A 28 -15.54 -5.22 -19.80
N ALA A 29 -15.15 -4.71 -18.62
CA ALA A 29 -15.41 -5.38 -17.34
C ALA A 29 -16.86 -5.21 -16.86
N ILE A 30 -17.64 -4.34 -17.53
CA ILE A 30 -19.00 -3.98 -17.16
C ILE A 30 -20.00 -4.64 -18.12
N PHE A 31 -21.07 -5.20 -17.57
CA PHE A 31 -22.17 -5.78 -18.34
C PHE A 31 -23.08 -4.68 -18.92
N GLN A 32 -23.71 -4.95 -20.07
CA GLN A 32 -24.50 -3.97 -20.81
C GLN A 32 -25.67 -3.38 -19.99
N ASP A 33 -26.32 -4.20 -19.18
CA ASP A 33 -27.44 -3.82 -18.30
C ASP A 33 -27.02 -2.78 -17.24
N GLN A 34 -25.79 -2.86 -16.74
CA GLN A 34 -25.26 -1.86 -15.80
C GLN A 34 -25.02 -0.52 -16.51
N LEU A 35 -24.56 -0.54 -17.76
CA LEU A 35 -24.34 0.67 -18.56
C LEU A 35 -25.66 1.38 -18.87
N ASP A 36 -26.68 0.64 -19.28
CA ASP A 36 -28.00 1.18 -19.57
C ASP A 36 -28.60 1.85 -18.31
N ALA A 37 -28.39 1.26 -17.12
CA ALA A 37 -28.83 1.85 -15.86
C ALA A 37 -28.12 3.16 -15.51
N ILE A 38 -26.84 3.29 -15.86
CA ILE A 38 -26.04 4.51 -15.62
C ILE A 38 -26.41 5.62 -16.60
N GLU A 39 -26.64 5.28 -17.86
CA GLU A 39 -27.10 6.22 -18.87
C GLU A 39 -28.45 6.83 -18.45
N LEU A 40 -29.40 5.99 -18.03
CA LEU A 40 -30.68 6.44 -17.46
C LEU A 40 -30.51 7.32 -16.23
N ALA A 41 -29.56 7.02 -15.35
CA ALA A 41 -29.28 7.82 -14.16
C ALA A 41 -28.63 9.18 -14.49
N SER A 42 -27.75 9.21 -15.48
CA SER A 42 -27.07 10.43 -15.97
C SER A 42 -28.08 11.39 -16.59
N VAL A 43 -28.97 10.87 -17.44
CA VAL A 43 -30.07 11.64 -18.03
C VAL A 43 -31.02 12.18 -16.96
N LYS A 44 -31.34 11.39 -15.92
CA LYS A 44 -32.17 11.85 -14.79
C LYS A 44 -31.52 12.97 -13.97
N LYS A 45 -30.18 13.03 -13.92
CA LYS A 45 -29.42 14.13 -13.30
C LYS A 45 -29.27 15.34 -14.22
N GLY A 46 -29.67 15.24 -15.50
CA GLY A 46 -29.57 16.31 -16.49
C GLY A 46 -28.19 16.45 -17.12
N GLU A 47 -27.37 15.40 -17.07
CA GLU A 47 -26.02 15.41 -17.66
C GLU A 47 -26.08 15.07 -19.16
N GLU A 48 -25.30 15.78 -19.98
CA GLU A 48 -25.25 15.59 -21.45
C GLU A 48 -24.45 14.36 -21.88
N TYR A 49 -23.62 13.80 -20.98
CA TYR A 49 -22.76 12.65 -21.22
C TYR A 49 -22.99 11.56 -20.17
N ILE A 50 -22.59 10.32 -20.50
CA ILE A 50 -22.66 9.19 -19.56
C ILE A 50 -21.69 9.44 -18.40
N ASN A 51 -22.21 9.58 -17.19
CA ASN A 51 -21.41 9.83 -16.01
C ASN A 51 -20.83 8.52 -15.46
N LEU A 52 -19.65 8.16 -15.95
CA LEU A 52 -18.95 6.94 -15.53
C LEU A 52 -18.52 6.96 -14.05
N ALA A 53 -18.51 8.10 -13.36
CA ALA A 53 -18.25 8.14 -11.92
C ALA A 53 -19.36 7.45 -11.10
N LEU A 54 -20.57 7.32 -11.65
CA LEU A 54 -21.67 6.60 -10.99
C LEU A 54 -21.38 5.09 -10.81
N LEU A 55 -20.41 4.54 -11.54
CA LEU A 55 -19.92 3.16 -11.35
C LEU A 55 -19.13 2.98 -10.07
N THR A 56 -18.44 4.03 -9.64
CA THR A 56 -17.44 3.95 -8.58
C THR A 56 -18.02 4.36 -7.24
N ASP A 57 -19.01 5.27 -7.22
CA ASP A 57 -19.61 5.81 -6.01
C ASP A 57 -20.60 4.80 -5.39
N GLY A 58 -20.18 4.19 -4.28
CA GLY A 58 -20.87 3.07 -3.64
C GLY A 58 -21.91 3.53 -2.60
N LEU A 59 -21.66 4.64 -1.91
CA LEU A 59 -22.53 5.16 -0.86
C LEU A 59 -23.53 6.19 -1.40
N ARG A 60 -24.73 6.25 -0.81
CA ARG A 60 -25.72 7.30 -1.14
C ARG A 60 -25.17 8.70 -0.88
N ALA A 61 -24.46 8.88 0.25
CA ALA A 61 -23.81 10.14 0.60
C ALA A 61 -22.73 10.55 -0.41
N GLU A 62 -21.95 9.59 -0.95
CA GLU A 62 -20.98 9.86 -2.03
C GLU A 62 -21.69 10.37 -3.29
N ARG A 63 -22.80 9.74 -3.69
CA ARG A 63 -23.57 10.12 -4.89
C ARG A 63 -24.28 11.47 -4.80
N GLU A 64 -24.66 11.86 -3.58
CA GLU A 64 -25.29 13.16 -3.29
C GLU A 64 -24.26 14.29 -3.26
N GLN A 65 -23.05 14.02 -2.77
CA GLN A 65 -21.98 15.03 -2.66
C GLN A 65 -21.00 15.04 -3.84
N GLY A 66 -20.98 13.99 -4.66
CA GLY A 66 -20.06 13.86 -5.80
C GLY A 66 -18.60 13.62 -5.38
N ILE A 67 -18.36 13.06 -4.19
CA ILE A 67 -17.02 12.81 -3.65
C ILE A 67 -16.90 11.37 -3.14
N THR A 68 -15.73 10.74 -3.28
CA THR A 68 -15.39 9.48 -2.60
C THR A 68 -15.18 9.76 -1.11
N ILE A 69 -15.78 8.96 -0.22
CA ILE A 69 -15.71 9.13 1.24
C ILE A 69 -14.91 8.00 1.87
N ASP A 70 -15.12 6.74 1.45
CA ASP A 70 -14.39 5.57 1.97
C ASP A 70 -13.56 4.89 0.89
N VAL A 71 -12.61 4.04 1.27
CA VAL A 71 -11.80 3.30 0.29
C VAL A 71 -12.67 2.24 -0.39
N ALA A 72 -12.94 2.41 -1.67
CA ALA A 72 -13.64 1.43 -2.47
C ALA A 72 -12.66 0.53 -3.22
N TYR A 73 -12.79 -0.79 -3.05
CA TYR A 73 -12.01 -1.77 -3.82
C TYR A 73 -12.78 -2.23 -5.05
N ARG A 74 -12.17 -2.07 -6.23
CA ARG A 74 -12.69 -2.55 -7.51
C ARG A 74 -11.76 -3.59 -8.12
N TYR A 75 -12.33 -4.52 -8.87
CA TYR A 75 -11.62 -5.65 -9.46
C TYR A 75 -11.89 -5.68 -10.95
N PHE A 76 -10.84 -5.82 -11.73
CA PHE A 76 -10.95 -6.10 -13.16
C PHE A 76 -9.74 -6.91 -13.62
N ASN A 77 -9.82 -7.45 -14.83
CA ASN A 77 -8.73 -8.21 -15.43
C ASN A 77 -8.63 -7.88 -16.91
N THR A 78 -7.41 -8.03 -17.42
CA THR A 78 -7.15 -8.10 -18.85
C THR A 78 -6.66 -9.53 -19.19
N PRO A 79 -6.51 -9.87 -20.47
CA PRO A 79 -5.90 -11.15 -20.86
C PRO A 79 -4.47 -11.33 -20.32
N LYS A 80 -3.78 -10.27 -19.90
CA LYS A 80 -2.41 -10.34 -19.36
C LYS A 80 -2.35 -10.38 -17.84
N ARG A 81 -3.20 -9.60 -17.13
CA ARG A 81 -3.01 -9.32 -15.70
C ARG A 81 -4.33 -9.13 -14.96
N LYS A 82 -4.33 -9.41 -13.66
CA LYS A 82 -5.45 -9.10 -12.75
C LYS A 82 -5.15 -7.82 -11.97
N PHE A 83 -6.19 -7.03 -11.71
CA PHE A 83 -6.06 -5.73 -11.08
C PHE A 83 -6.99 -5.58 -9.87
N ILE A 84 -6.47 -4.94 -8.83
CA ILE A 84 -7.25 -4.42 -7.71
C ILE A 84 -6.99 -2.92 -7.63
N ILE A 85 -8.07 -2.15 -7.76
CA ILE A 85 -8.05 -0.69 -7.62
C ILE A 85 -8.51 -0.35 -6.21
N ALA A 86 -7.71 0.42 -5.48
CA ALA A 86 -8.13 1.09 -4.26
C ALA A 86 -8.45 2.55 -4.61
N ASP A 87 -9.74 2.88 -4.73
CA ASP A 87 -10.17 4.26 -4.91
C ASP A 87 -10.07 5.00 -3.58
N THR A 88 -9.14 5.94 -3.49
CA THR A 88 -8.91 6.68 -2.25
C THR A 88 -9.47 8.10 -2.35
N PRO A 89 -10.18 8.55 -1.30
CA PRO A 89 -10.76 9.89 -1.28
C PRO A 89 -9.67 10.97 -1.33
N GLY A 90 -9.97 12.10 -2.00
CA GLY A 90 -8.98 13.14 -2.33
C GLY A 90 -8.90 14.29 -1.35
N HIS A 91 -9.80 14.31 -0.36
CA HIS A 91 -9.92 15.43 0.56
C HIS A 91 -8.98 15.28 1.76
N ILE A 92 -8.58 16.42 2.32
CA ILE A 92 -7.63 16.54 3.43
C ILE A 92 -8.03 15.69 4.64
N GLN A 93 -9.33 15.61 4.89
CA GLN A 93 -9.91 14.87 6.02
C GLN A 93 -9.80 13.34 5.88
N TYR A 94 -9.26 12.83 4.79
CA TYR A 94 -9.22 11.40 4.49
C TYR A 94 -7.81 10.82 4.24
N THR A 95 -6.76 11.47 4.77
CA THR A 95 -5.39 10.93 4.79
C THR A 95 -5.34 9.49 5.32
N ARG A 96 -6.10 9.18 6.39
CA ARG A 96 -6.21 7.83 6.96
C ARG A 96 -6.69 6.79 5.94
N ASN A 97 -7.60 7.19 5.06
CA ASN A 97 -8.21 6.32 4.05
C ASN A 97 -7.18 6.08 2.93
N MET A 98 -6.47 7.12 2.51
CA MET A 98 -5.35 6.96 1.58
C MET A 98 -4.29 6.00 2.17
N VAL A 99 -3.89 6.20 3.43
CA VAL A 99 -2.89 5.31 4.07
C VAL A 99 -3.37 3.87 4.10
N THR A 100 -4.64 3.65 4.43
CA THR A 100 -5.23 2.31 4.45
C THR A 100 -5.21 1.67 3.06
N GLY A 101 -5.74 2.36 2.03
CA GLY A 101 -5.84 1.83 0.66
C GLY A 101 -4.48 1.69 -0.04
N ALA A 102 -3.57 2.62 0.20
CA ALA A 102 -2.26 2.69 -0.44
C ALA A 102 -1.21 1.76 0.21
N SER A 103 -1.41 1.35 1.47
CA SER A 103 -0.46 0.50 2.22
C SER A 103 -0.10 -0.83 1.52
N THR A 104 -1.00 -1.35 0.69
CA THR A 104 -0.82 -2.62 -0.05
C THR A 104 -0.59 -2.41 -1.55
N ALA A 105 -0.54 -1.16 -2.01
CA ALA A 105 -0.39 -0.84 -3.42
C ALA A 105 1.04 -1.10 -3.91
N ASN A 106 1.13 -1.55 -5.16
CA ASN A 106 2.35 -1.63 -5.97
C ASN A 106 2.54 -0.33 -6.78
N VAL A 107 1.43 0.27 -7.22
CA VAL A 107 1.44 1.49 -8.05
C VAL A 107 0.53 2.54 -7.41
N ALA A 108 1.00 3.79 -7.37
CA ALA A 108 0.18 4.96 -7.06
C ALA A 108 -0.08 5.75 -8.34
N VAL A 109 -1.35 5.85 -8.74
CA VAL A 109 -1.80 6.68 -9.86
C VAL A 109 -2.26 8.02 -9.32
N ILE A 110 -1.45 9.06 -9.49
CA ILE A 110 -1.73 10.41 -9.00
C ILE A 110 -2.29 11.24 -10.16
N LEU A 111 -3.55 11.65 -10.07
CA LEU A 111 -4.16 12.53 -11.05
C LEU A 111 -3.82 13.99 -10.71
N VAL A 112 -3.60 14.78 -11.76
CA VAL A 112 -3.35 16.22 -11.68
C VAL A 112 -4.18 16.91 -12.76
N ASP A 113 -5.08 17.82 -12.39
CA ASP A 113 -5.82 18.63 -13.36
C ASP A 113 -4.87 19.55 -14.15
N ALA A 114 -4.85 19.43 -15.48
CA ALA A 114 -3.99 20.20 -16.36
C ALA A 114 -4.18 21.73 -16.25
N ARG A 115 -5.36 22.18 -15.80
CA ARG A 115 -5.67 23.60 -15.63
C ARG A 115 -5.02 24.20 -14.39
N HIS A 116 -4.92 23.41 -13.32
CA HIS A 116 -4.39 23.86 -12.02
C HIS A 116 -2.92 23.46 -11.82
N GLY A 117 -2.48 22.38 -12.48
CA GLY A 117 -1.17 21.80 -12.29
C GLY A 117 -0.97 21.25 -10.88
N VAL A 118 0.29 21.21 -10.43
CA VAL A 118 0.64 20.67 -9.11
C VAL A 118 0.14 21.59 -8.00
N ILE A 119 -0.74 21.06 -7.14
CA ILE A 119 -1.27 21.74 -5.95
C ILE A 119 -0.83 21.03 -4.67
N GLU A 120 -1.11 21.62 -3.50
CA GLU A 120 -0.75 21.06 -2.19
C GLU A 120 -1.24 19.62 -1.99
N GLN A 121 -2.46 19.31 -2.47
CA GLN A 121 -3.00 17.95 -2.40
C GLN A 121 -2.20 16.96 -3.25
N THR A 122 -1.71 17.36 -4.43
CA THR A 122 -0.82 16.53 -5.25
C THR A 122 0.47 16.20 -4.51
N ILE A 123 1.09 17.21 -3.90
CA ILE A 123 2.34 17.06 -3.13
C ILE A 123 2.12 16.11 -1.96
N ARG A 124 1.01 16.29 -1.22
CA ARG A 124 0.61 15.42 -0.13
C ARG A 124 0.45 13.96 -0.55
N HIS A 125 -0.29 13.71 -1.63
CA HIS A 125 -0.52 12.35 -2.10
C HIS A 125 0.80 11.68 -2.52
N ALA A 126 1.69 12.42 -3.18
CA ALA A 126 3.03 11.95 -3.53
C ALA A 126 3.87 11.68 -2.27
N TYR A 127 3.80 12.53 -1.25
CA TYR A 127 4.48 12.32 0.02
C TYR A 127 3.99 11.05 0.73
N ILE A 128 2.68 10.83 0.83
CA ILE A 128 2.11 9.63 1.44
C ILE A 128 2.52 8.38 0.65
N ALA A 129 2.49 8.43 -0.68
CA ALA A 129 2.95 7.33 -1.53
C ALA A 129 4.43 7.00 -1.29
N SER A 130 5.28 8.02 -1.15
CA SER A 130 6.69 7.86 -0.82
C SER A 130 6.90 7.29 0.59
N LEU A 131 6.17 7.82 1.58
CA LEU A 131 6.21 7.36 2.96
C LEU A 131 5.81 5.88 3.09
N LEU A 132 4.81 5.45 2.32
CA LEU A 132 4.36 4.06 2.23
C LEU A 132 5.18 3.20 1.27
N ARG A 133 6.25 3.76 0.68
CA ARG A 133 7.18 3.04 -0.18
C ARG A 133 6.49 2.32 -1.32
N ILE A 134 5.54 3.01 -1.96
CA ILE A 134 4.92 2.50 -3.18
C ILE A 134 5.99 2.57 -4.28
N PRO A 135 6.40 1.43 -4.87
CA PRO A 135 7.56 1.40 -5.77
C PRO A 135 7.40 2.26 -7.02
N HIS A 136 6.18 2.27 -7.58
CA HIS A 136 5.89 2.94 -8.84
C HIS A 136 4.84 4.03 -8.66
N VAL A 137 5.12 5.22 -9.19
CA VAL A 137 4.19 6.34 -9.22
C VAL A 137 3.92 6.73 -10.68
N ILE A 138 2.64 6.74 -11.06
CA ILE A 138 2.20 7.19 -12.38
C ILE A 138 1.42 8.49 -12.17
N VAL A 139 1.95 9.59 -12.69
CA VAL A 139 1.31 10.90 -12.68
C VAL A 139 0.49 11.06 -13.95
N CYS A 140 -0.83 11.04 -13.79
CA CYS A 140 -1.77 11.25 -14.88
C CYS A 140 -2.18 12.72 -14.93
N VAL A 141 -1.68 13.46 -15.93
CA VAL A 141 -2.10 14.85 -16.17
C VAL A 141 -3.44 14.78 -16.90
N ASN A 142 -4.52 14.97 -16.15
CA ASN A 142 -5.88 14.77 -16.61
C ASN A 142 -6.50 16.08 -17.12
N LYS A 143 -7.60 15.96 -17.87
CA LYS A 143 -8.34 17.07 -18.49
C LYS A 143 -7.54 17.85 -19.53
N MET A 144 -6.67 17.16 -20.27
CA MET A 144 -5.93 17.76 -21.39
C MET A 144 -6.85 18.36 -22.46
N ASP A 145 -8.08 17.88 -22.57
CA ASP A 145 -9.11 18.43 -23.44
C ASP A 145 -9.52 19.87 -23.10
N LEU A 146 -9.40 20.28 -21.83
CA LEU A 146 -9.74 21.65 -21.39
C LEU A 146 -8.61 22.66 -21.59
N VAL A 147 -7.44 22.17 -22.00
CA VAL A 147 -6.25 22.98 -22.29
C VAL A 147 -5.78 22.77 -23.74
N ASP A 148 -6.70 22.40 -24.62
CA ASP A 148 -6.48 22.19 -26.05
C ASP A 148 -5.33 21.22 -26.35
N TYR A 149 -5.10 20.23 -25.48
CA TYR A 149 -4.08 19.19 -25.63
C TYR A 149 -2.64 19.73 -25.80
N ARG A 150 -2.37 20.89 -25.20
CA ARG A 150 -1.08 21.60 -25.29
C ARG A 150 0.07 20.88 -24.57
N GLU A 151 1.16 20.66 -25.31
CA GLU A 151 2.40 20.05 -24.82
C GLU A 151 3.11 20.89 -23.75
N ASP A 152 3.16 22.21 -23.94
CA ASP A 152 3.87 23.12 -23.03
C ASP A 152 3.29 23.14 -21.61
N ILE A 153 1.97 22.95 -21.48
CA ILE A 153 1.30 22.81 -20.18
C ILE A 153 1.69 21.50 -19.51
N PHE A 154 1.68 20.39 -20.25
CA PHE A 154 2.09 19.08 -19.75
C PHE A 154 3.55 19.11 -19.25
N ASP A 155 4.47 19.65 -20.05
CA ASP A 155 5.88 19.75 -19.71
C ASP A 155 6.12 20.61 -18.46
N SER A 156 5.37 21.71 -18.32
CA SER A 156 5.46 22.57 -17.14
C SER A 156 5.04 21.85 -15.86
N ILE A 157 3.99 21.03 -15.93
CA ILE A 157 3.48 20.24 -14.79
C ILE A 157 4.46 19.12 -14.46
N GLN A 158 4.98 18.43 -15.48
CA GLN A 158 6.00 17.40 -15.30
C GLN A 158 7.23 17.96 -14.59
N LYS A 159 7.75 19.09 -15.06
CA LYS A 159 8.92 19.74 -14.45
C LYS A 159 8.65 20.12 -12.99
N ARG A 160 7.53 20.79 -12.72
CA ARG A 160 7.15 21.19 -11.36
C ARG A 160 6.99 19.97 -10.44
N PHE A 161 6.48 18.86 -10.95
CA PHE A 161 6.35 17.64 -10.16
C PHE A 161 7.72 17.03 -9.83
N MET A 162 8.62 16.99 -10.81
CA MET A 162 9.99 16.48 -10.63
C MET A 162 10.81 17.33 -9.64
N ASP A 163 10.60 18.64 -9.65
CA ASP A 163 11.31 19.56 -8.75
C ASP A 163 11.04 19.22 -7.27
N PHE A 164 9.79 18.93 -6.89
CA PHE A 164 9.48 18.55 -5.51
C PHE A 164 9.70 17.05 -5.23
N SER A 165 9.56 16.18 -6.23
CA SER A 165 9.74 14.72 -6.05
C SER A 165 11.19 14.36 -5.71
N THR A 166 12.16 15.23 -6.01
CA THR A 166 13.56 15.08 -5.60
C THR A 166 13.74 14.94 -4.09
N ASN A 167 12.83 15.51 -3.29
CA ASN A 167 12.82 15.37 -1.83
C ASN A 167 12.07 14.11 -1.34
N LEU A 168 11.45 13.36 -2.26
CA LEU A 168 10.70 12.15 -1.98
C LEU A 168 11.51 10.92 -2.39
N ASP A 169 11.40 9.86 -1.61
CA ASP A 169 12.06 8.59 -1.92
C ASP A 169 11.11 7.74 -2.78
N ILE A 170 10.99 8.13 -4.05
CA ILE A 170 10.18 7.45 -5.09
C ILE A 170 11.14 6.91 -6.14
N GLN A 171 11.06 5.61 -6.44
CA GLN A 171 12.01 4.94 -7.33
C GLN A 171 11.71 5.15 -8.82
N ASP A 172 10.44 5.10 -9.20
CA ASP A 172 9.99 5.15 -10.60
C ASP A 172 8.78 6.08 -10.71
N VAL A 173 8.97 7.22 -11.38
CA VAL A 173 7.92 8.21 -11.66
C VAL A 173 7.71 8.28 -13.17
N ARG A 174 6.47 8.03 -13.62
CA ARG A 174 6.08 8.09 -15.04
C ARG A 174 4.96 9.11 -15.22
N PHE A 175 4.96 9.83 -16.33
CA PHE A 175 3.95 10.85 -16.63
C PHE A 175 3.16 10.45 -17.87
N ILE A 176 1.83 10.62 -17.80
CA ILE A 176 0.93 10.30 -18.92
C ILE A 176 -0.09 11.44 -19.05
N PRO A 177 -0.17 12.15 -20.18
CA PRO A 177 -1.22 13.11 -20.45
C PRO A 177 -2.48 12.34 -20.86
N ILE A 178 -3.60 12.59 -20.18
CA ILE A 178 -4.86 11.87 -20.39
C ILE A 178 -6.07 12.82 -20.44
N SER A 179 -7.15 12.35 -21.04
CA SER A 179 -8.50 12.87 -20.80
C SER A 179 -9.39 11.71 -20.36
N ALA A 180 -9.68 11.63 -19.06
CA ALA A 180 -10.52 10.56 -18.51
C ALA A 180 -11.95 10.57 -19.07
N LEU A 181 -12.47 11.76 -19.40
CA LEU A 181 -13.81 11.92 -19.97
C LEU A 181 -13.86 11.40 -21.42
N ASN A 182 -12.87 11.79 -22.24
CA ASN A 182 -12.83 11.44 -23.65
C ASN A 182 -12.12 10.09 -23.93
N GLY A 183 -11.44 9.52 -22.94
CA GLY A 183 -10.69 8.26 -23.05
C GLY A 183 -9.29 8.39 -23.68
N ASP A 184 -8.83 9.61 -23.95
CA ASP A 184 -7.52 9.87 -24.56
C ASP A 184 -6.39 9.32 -23.67
N ASN A 185 -5.55 8.43 -24.22
CA ASN A 185 -4.40 7.79 -23.56
C ASN A 185 -4.72 6.94 -22.32
N VAL A 186 -6.00 6.62 -22.05
CA VAL A 186 -6.41 5.76 -20.94
C VAL A 186 -6.20 4.29 -21.30
N VAL A 187 -6.95 3.78 -22.29
CA VAL A 187 -6.75 2.45 -22.87
C VAL A 187 -6.11 2.59 -24.24
N ASP A 188 -6.76 3.37 -25.11
CA ASP A 188 -6.33 3.64 -26.47
C ASP A 188 -5.49 4.91 -26.57
N ARG A 189 -4.58 4.94 -27.56
CA ARG A 189 -3.72 6.10 -27.81
C ARG A 189 -4.52 7.23 -28.45
N SER A 190 -4.30 8.45 -27.97
CA SER A 190 -4.94 9.64 -28.54
C SER A 190 -4.34 10.02 -29.89
N VAL A 191 -5.20 10.50 -30.80
CA VAL A 191 -4.81 11.12 -32.08
C VAL A 191 -4.62 12.64 -31.96
N LYS A 192 -5.02 13.24 -30.82
CA LYS A 192 -4.97 14.68 -30.58
C LYS A 192 -3.65 15.12 -29.95
N MET A 193 -2.98 14.21 -29.25
CA MET A 193 -1.68 14.42 -28.60
C MET A 193 -0.56 13.69 -29.37
N ASN A 194 -0.36 14.04 -30.65
CA ASN A 194 0.65 13.40 -31.50
C ASN A 194 2.08 13.59 -31.01
N TRP A 195 2.32 14.65 -30.23
CA TRP A 195 3.59 14.92 -29.56
C TRP A 195 3.92 13.92 -28.44
N TYR A 196 2.91 13.27 -27.85
CA TYR A 196 3.14 12.28 -26.80
C TYR A 196 3.47 10.90 -27.41
N GLU A 197 4.74 10.51 -27.29
CA GLU A 197 5.24 9.21 -27.75
C GLU A 197 5.18 8.09 -26.71
N GLY A 198 4.83 8.43 -25.47
CA GLY A 198 4.73 7.47 -24.38
C GLY A 198 3.54 6.51 -24.51
N PRO A 199 3.52 5.44 -23.68
CA PRO A 199 2.43 4.48 -23.67
C PRO A 199 1.17 5.00 -22.96
N THR A 200 0.06 4.30 -23.16
CA THR A 200 -1.21 4.55 -22.46
C THR A 200 -1.16 4.09 -21.00
N LEU A 201 -2.09 4.57 -20.18
CA LEU A 201 -2.20 4.18 -18.78
C LEU A 201 -2.40 2.67 -18.64
N MET A 202 -3.32 2.07 -19.42
CA MET A 202 -3.57 0.64 -19.37
C MET A 202 -2.33 -0.16 -19.74
N TYR A 203 -1.61 0.24 -20.80
CA TYR A 203 -0.37 -0.43 -21.18
C TYR A 203 0.66 -0.37 -20.05
N GLN A 204 0.80 0.77 -19.37
CA GLN A 204 1.70 0.88 -18.22
C GLN A 204 1.28 -0.07 -17.10
N LEU A 205 0.01 -0.09 -16.71
CA LEU A 205 -0.51 -0.98 -15.66
C LEU A 205 -0.32 -2.46 -16.02
N GLU A 206 -0.45 -2.85 -17.28
CA GLU A 206 -0.19 -4.23 -17.71
C GLU A 206 1.29 -4.64 -17.64
N ASN A 207 2.21 -3.71 -17.90
CA ASN A 207 3.63 -4.04 -18.11
C ASN A 207 4.55 -3.57 -16.97
N VAL A 208 4.05 -2.85 -15.96
CA VAL A 208 4.84 -2.51 -14.77
C VAL A 208 5.27 -3.80 -14.06
N TYR A 209 6.59 -3.97 -13.91
CA TYR A 209 7.20 -5.15 -13.34
C TYR A 209 7.24 -5.05 -11.82
N ILE A 210 6.42 -5.85 -11.12
CA ILE A 210 6.30 -5.80 -9.65
C ILE A 210 7.03 -6.94 -8.94
N THR A 211 7.58 -7.90 -9.69
CA THR A 211 8.18 -9.09 -9.10
C THR A 211 9.48 -8.76 -8.33
N ASN A 212 10.19 -7.69 -8.72
CA ASN A 212 11.38 -7.19 -8.02
C ASN A 212 11.06 -6.33 -6.79
N ASP A 213 9.80 -6.06 -6.49
CA ASP A 213 9.42 -5.25 -5.31
C ASP A 213 9.63 -6.01 -3.99
N TYR A 214 9.74 -7.34 -4.05
CA TYR A 214 10.00 -8.16 -2.89
C TYR A 214 11.50 -8.24 -2.62
N ASN A 215 11.89 -7.97 -1.37
CA ASN A 215 13.23 -8.33 -0.91
C ASN A 215 13.34 -9.86 -0.91
N LEU A 216 14.10 -10.42 -1.86
CA LEU A 216 14.35 -11.86 -1.99
C LEU A 216 15.67 -12.33 -1.35
N LEU A 217 16.42 -11.40 -0.76
CA LEU A 217 17.72 -11.67 -0.14
C LEU A 217 17.55 -11.97 1.35
N ASP A 218 16.86 -11.09 2.08
CA ASP A 218 16.74 -11.19 3.53
C ASP A 218 15.60 -12.11 3.94
N ALA A 219 15.91 -13.37 4.23
CA ALA A 219 14.92 -14.34 4.71
C ALA A 219 14.31 -13.91 6.05
N ARG A 220 12.99 -13.73 6.06
CA ARG A 220 12.16 -13.44 7.24
C ARG A 220 10.91 -14.32 7.18
N PHE A 221 10.80 -15.25 8.12
CA PHE A 221 9.63 -16.12 8.25
C PHE A 221 9.02 -15.97 9.65
N PRO A 222 8.06 -15.05 9.81
CA PRO A 222 7.27 -14.93 11.04
C PRO A 222 6.40 -16.18 11.23
N VAL A 223 6.57 -16.86 12.35
CA VAL A 223 5.77 -18.04 12.69
C VAL A 223 4.40 -17.59 13.15
N GLN A 224 3.37 -18.04 12.45
CA GLN A 224 1.98 -17.72 12.76
C GLN A 224 1.31 -18.83 13.57
N TYR A 225 1.64 -20.09 13.27
CA TYR A 225 1.00 -21.24 13.88
C TYR A 225 1.96 -22.44 13.96
N VAL A 226 1.78 -23.29 14.98
CA VAL A 226 2.54 -24.53 15.15
C VAL A 226 1.62 -25.71 14.91
N ILE A 227 1.94 -26.50 13.90
CA ILE A 227 1.21 -27.70 13.51
C ILE A 227 1.85 -28.89 14.20
N ARG A 228 1.08 -29.53 15.08
CA ARG A 228 1.39 -30.82 15.72
C ARG A 228 0.15 -31.70 15.65
N PRO A 229 0.07 -32.63 14.68
CA PRO A 229 -1.02 -33.59 14.61
C PRO A 229 -0.96 -34.50 15.84
N GLN A 230 -2.06 -34.58 16.58
CA GLN A 230 -2.21 -35.55 17.67
C GLN A 230 -2.69 -36.89 17.09
N SER A 231 -1.98 -37.41 16.09
CA SER A 231 -2.31 -38.68 15.44
C SER A 231 -1.17 -39.68 15.58
N THR A 232 -1.51 -40.96 15.57
CA THR A 232 -0.54 -42.06 15.66
C THR A 232 0.39 -42.14 14.44
N GLU A 233 -0.05 -41.66 13.28
CA GLU A 233 0.73 -41.65 12.04
C GLU A 233 1.81 -40.55 12.02
N TYR A 234 1.59 -39.43 12.72
CA TYR A 234 2.46 -38.24 12.69
C TYR A 234 2.91 -37.83 14.10
N HIS A 235 3.25 -38.81 14.94
CA HIS A 235 3.55 -38.60 16.36
C HIS A 235 4.63 -37.53 16.62
N ASP A 236 5.68 -37.50 15.78
CA ASP A 236 6.82 -36.59 15.94
C ASP A 236 6.78 -35.42 14.94
N TYR A 237 5.67 -35.22 14.22
CA TYR A 237 5.60 -34.13 13.25
C TYR A 237 5.42 -32.78 13.94
N ARG A 238 6.37 -31.87 13.68
CA ARG A 238 6.28 -30.47 14.08
C ARG A 238 6.57 -29.57 12.89
N GLY A 239 5.53 -28.89 12.42
CA GLY A 239 5.60 -27.91 11.34
C GLY A 239 5.31 -26.50 11.84
N TYR A 240 6.07 -25.52 11.38
CA TYR A 240 5.87 -24.10 11.68
C TYR A 240 5.24 -23.44 10.47
N ALA A 241 3.97 -23.08 10.59
CA ALA A 241 3.20 -22.45 9.51
C ALA A 241 3.28 -20.94 9.59
N GLY A 242 3.47 -20.31 8.44
CA GLY A 242 3.56 -18.87 8.29
C GLY A 242 3.62 -18.46 6.83
N ARG A 243 3.72 -17.15 6.62
CA ARG A 243 3.95 -16.56 5.30
C ARG A 243 5.35 -15.99 5.28
N VAL A 244 6.13 -16.31 4.25
CA VAL A 244 7.45 -15.73 4.04
C VAL A 244 7.28 -14.24 3.82
N ALA A 245 7.80 -13.42 4.74
CA ALA A 245 7.69 -11.97 4.68
C ALA A 245 8.68 -11.39 3.67
N SER A 246 9.89 -11.96 3.61
CA SER A 246 10.92 -11.63 2.65
C SER A 246 11.92 -12.78 2.53
N GLY A 247 12.74 -12.74 1.50
CA GLY A 247 13.80 -13.68 1.21
C GLY A 247 13.34 -14.97 0.56
N THR A 248 14.30 -15.86 0.42
CA THR A 248 14.12 -17.23 -0.05
C THR A 248 14.64 -18.17 1.02
N LEU A 249 13.90 -19.24 1.30
CA LEU A 249 14.31 -20.31 2.21
C LEU A 249 14.29 -21.63 1.45
N LYS A 250 15.35 -22.42 1.57
CA LYS A 250 15.51 -23.72 0.92
C LYS A 250 15.71 -24.81 1.95
N VAL A 251 15.36 -26.04 1.58
CA VAL A 251 15.71 -27.22 2.36
C VAL A 251 17.23 -27.32 2.48
N GLY A 252 17.73 -27.55 3.69
CA GLY A 252 19.16 -27.57 4.01
C GLY A 252 19.75 -26.21 4.42
N ASP A 253 18.99 -25.11 4.33
CA ASP A 253 19.50 -23.80 4.78
C ASP A 253 19.68 -23.78 6.30
N LYS A 254 20.79 -23.17 6.74
CA LYS A 254 21.01 -22.86 8.16
C LYS A 254 20.21 -21.63 8.56
N VAL A 255 19.40 -21.78 9.60
CA VAL A 255 18.51 -20.73 10.09
C VAL A 255 18.73 -20.46 11.56
N LYS A 256 18.35 -19.26 12.00
CA LYS A 256 18.31 -18.84 13.39
C LYS A 256 16.86 -18.54 13.80
N VAL A 257 16.50 -18.95 15.00
CA VAL A 257 15.16 -18.72 15.56
C VAL A 257 15.22 -17.61 16.59
N LEU A 258 14.34 -16.63 16.48
CA LEU A 258 14.19 -15.53 17.43
C LEU A 258 12.92 -15.69 18.27
N PRO A 259 12.94 -15.34 19.58
CA PRO A 259 14.02 -14.64 20.31
C PRO A 259 15.19 -15.51 20.81
N SER A 260 15.09 -16.84 20.79
CA SER A 260 16.05 -17.71 21.49
C SER A 260 17.48 -17.59 20.98
N GLY A 261 17.66 -17.25 19.70
CA GLY A 261 18.96 -17.15 19.04
C GLY A 261 19.56 -18.49 18.63
N PHE A 262 18.88 -19.60 18.92
CA PHE A 262 19.34 -20.93 18.54
C PHE A 262 19.32 -21.11 17.02
N THR A 263 20.31 -21.85 16.53
CA THR A 263 20.44 -22.20 15.12
C THR A 263 19.98 -23.62 14.86
N SER A 264 19.38 -23.85 13.69
CA SER A 264 19.05 -25.18 13.19
C SER A 264 19.13 -25.19 11.67
N THR A 265 18.73 -26.29 11.04
CA THR A 265 18.68 -26.46 9.59
C THR A 265 17.25 -26.75 9.15
N ILE A 266 16.83 -26.18 8.02
CA ILE A 266 15.52 -26.50 7.44
C ILE A 266 15.53 -27.95 6.94
N LYS A 267 14.70 -28.78 7.55
CA LYS A 267 14.54 -30.18 7.19
C LYS A 267 13.57 -30.37 6.02
N ARG A 268 12.45 -29.66 6.05
CA ARG A 268 11.38 -29.81 5.05
C ARG A 268 10.57 -28.53 4.94
N ILE A 269 10.08 -28.27 3.74
CA ILE A 269 9.16 -27.17 3.42
C ILE A 269 7.95 -27.79 2.73
N ASP A 270 6.75 -27.53 3.24
CA ASP A 270 5.49 -28.03 2.69
C ASP A 270 4.52 -26.89 2.36
N PHE A 271 3.70 -27.08 1.32
CA PHE A 271 2.55 -26.24 0.99
C PHE A 271 1.33 -27.12 0.68
N GLY A 272 0.35 -27.13 1.59
CA GLY A 272 -0.80 -28.03 1.46
C GLY A 272 -0.37 -29.49 1.53
N LYS A 273 -0.51 -30.23 0.44
CA LYS A 273 -0.08 -31.64 0.32
C LYS A 273 1.26 -31.82 -0.39
N GLU A 274 1.83 -30.73 -0.90
CA GLU A 274 3.05 -30.75 -1.69
C GLU A 274 4.26 -30.43 -0.81
N THR A 275 5.37 -31.10 -1.08
CA THR A 275 6.68 -30.77 -0.50
C THR A 275 7.48 -29.97 -1.51
N LEU A 276 8.06 -28.87 -1.06
CA LEU A 276 8.80 -27.93 -1.87
C LEU A 276 10.28 -27.98 -1.52
N GLU A 277 11.15 -27.78 -2.51
CA GLU A 277 12.59 -27.62 -2.28
C GLU A 277 12.93 -26.21 -1.76
N MET A 278 12.10 -25.23 -2.11
CA MET A 278 12.27 -23.83 -1.73
C MET A 278 10.94 -23.09 -1.63
N VAL A 279 10.91 -22.06 -0.79
CA VAL A 279 9.81 -21.11 -0.66
C VAL A 279 10.35 -19.69 -0.75
N THR A 280 9.61 -18.82 -1.43
CA THR A 280 9.97 -17.41 -1.64
C THR A 280 8.89 -16.49 -1.10
N ALA A 281 9.26 -15.26 -0.73
CA ALA A 281 8.25 -14.25 -0.44
C ALA A 281 7.37 -13.96 -1.67
N PRO A 282 6.04 -13.82 -1.53
CA PRO A 282 5.28 -13.81 -0.29
C PRO A 282 4.44 -15.10 -0.11
N GLN A 283 5.00 -16.28 -0.39
CA GLN A 283 4.30 -17.57 -0.31
C GLN A 283 4.06 -17.99 1.16
N SER A 284 2.99 -18.74 1.38
CA SER A 284 2.77 -19.42 2.66
C SER A 284 3.42 -20.79 2.63
N ALA A 285 3.96 -21.24 3.75
CA ALA A 285 4.56 -22.57 3.86
C ALA A 285 4.53 -23.08 5.30
N ILE A 286 4.77 -24.37 5.42
CA ILE A 286 5.04 -25.06 6.68
C ILE A 286 6.52 -25.47 6.64
N ILE A 287 7.31 -24.99 7.60
CA ILE A 287 8.73 -25.31 7.71
C ILE A 287 8.94 -26.23 8.90
N SER A 288 9.68 -27.33 8.72
CA SER A 288 10.21 -28.12 9.82
C SER A 288 11.73 -27.97 9.93
N LEU A 289 12.23 -28.10 11.14
CA LEU A 289 13.65 -27.98 11.47
C LEU A 289 14.19 -29.35 11.90
N GLU A 290 15.51 -29.54 11.80
CA GLU A 290 16.15 -30.77 12.30
C GLU A 290 16.16 -30.86 13.83
N ASP A 291 16.26 -29.71 14.51
CA ASP A 291 16.32 -29.65 15.98
C ASP A 291 14.95 -29.30 16.58
N ASP A 292 14.65 -29.90 17.73
CA ASP A 292 13.47 -29.61 18.53
C ASP A 292 13.63 -28.31 19.33
N LEU A 293 13.48 -27.18 18.64
CA LEU A 293 13.52 -25.86 19.24
C LEU A 293 12.15 -25.43 19.80
N ASP A 294 12.12 -24.65 20.88
CA ASP A 294 10.87 -24.08 21.39
C ASP A 294 10.44 -22.86 20.55
N ILE A 295 9.57 -23.12 19.57
CA ILE A 295 9.03 -22.12 18.65
C ILE A 295 7.52 -22.05 18.81
N SER A 296 7.02 -20.82 18.92
CA SER A 296 5.59 -20.50 19.04
C SER A 296 5.23 -19.27 18.18
N ARG A 297 3.94 -18.91 18.15
CA ARG A 297 3.48 -17.71 17.42
C ARG A 297 4.22 -16.46 17.92
N GLY A 298 4.66 -15.64 16.98
CA GLY A 298 5.43 -14.43 17.25
C GLY A 298 6.95 -14.63 17.24
N CYS A 299 7.43 -15.88 17.20
CA CYS A 299 8.81 -16.17 16.86
C CYS A 299 9.07 -15.89 15.38
N MET A 300 10.34 -15.66 15.03
CA MET A 300 10.76 -15.45 13.65
C MET A 300 11.91 -16.37 13.30
N VAL A 301 11.80 -17.06 12.17
CA VAL A 301 12.91 -17.80 11.58
C VAL A 301 13.58 -16.90 10.55
N ILE A 302 14.89 -16.73 10.67
CA ILE A 302 15.71 -15.90 9.78
C ILE A 302 16.91 -16.71 9.27
N SER A 303 17.57 -16.24 8.21
CA SER A 303 18.86 -16.78 7.79
C SER A 303 19.88 -16.70 8.93
N ALA A 304 20.75 -17.71 9.07
CA ALA A 304 21.79 -17.70 10.09
C ALA A 304 22.85 -16.59 9.85
N GLU A 305 23.03 -16.18 8.59
CA GLU A 305 24.06 -15.22 8.16
C GLU A 305 23.57 -13.75 8.25
N ASN A 306 22.29 -13.51 7.96
CA ASN A 306 21.73 -12.15 7.97
C ASN A 306 21.02 -11.87 9.30
N GLY A 307 21.54 -10.89 10.05
CA GLY A 307 20.90 -10.41 11.27
C GLY A 307 19.64 -9.58 11.01
N ILE A 308 18.87 -9.38 12.08
CA ILE A 308 17.74 -8.45 12.17
C ILE A 308 17.88 -7.65 13.47
N ARG A 309 17.42 -6.40 13.49
CA ARG A 309 17.49 -5.57 14.69
C ARG A 309 16.50 -6.11 15.74
N GLN A 310 16.93 -6.07 17.01
CA GLN A 310 16.11 -6.46 18.15
C GLN A 310 16.13 -5.33 19.18
N SER A 311 14.97 -4.72 19.42
CA SER A 311 14.87 -3.64 20.41
C SER A 311 13.45 -3.57 20.97
N GLN A 312 13.35 -3.09 22.22
CA GLN A 312 12.07 -2.68 22.81
C GLN A 312 11.76 -1.22 22.53
N ASP A 313 12.79 -0.40 22.34
CA ASP A 313 12.68 1.02 22.06
C ASP A 313 12.79 1.21 20.54
N ILE A 314 11.70 1.68 19.93
CA ILE A 314 11.55 1.75 18.48
C ILE A 314 11.11 3.15 18.08
N ASP A 315 11.81 3.73 17.12
CA ASP A 315 11.42 4.97 16.48
C ASP A 315 10.71 4.67 15.16
N LEU A 316 9.59 5.33 14.94
CA LEU A 316 8.76 5.11 13.76
C LEU A 316 8.05 6.38 13.31
N MET A 317 7.79 6.46 12.02
CA MET A 317 6.79 7.37 11.47
C MET A 317 5.41 6.76 11.71
N VAL A 318 4.48 7.51 12.26
CA VAL A 318 3.09 7.10 12.47
C VAL A 318 2.16 7.97 11.64
N CYS A 319 1.19 7.35 10.96
CA CYS A 319 -0.04 8.02 10.55
C CYS A 319 -1.12 7.69 11.59
N TRP A 320 -1.68 8.72 12.21
CA TRP A 320 -2.72 8.53 13.22
C TRP A 320 -4.10 8.45 12.60
N LEU A 321 -4.83 7.40 12.97
CA LEU A 321 -6.11 7.00 12.39
C LEU A 321 -7.27 7.18 13.38
N GLY A 322 -6.96 7.32 14.67
CA GLY A 322 -7.94 7.48 15.74
C GLY A 322 -8.51 8.89 15.80
N GLU A 323 -9.81 9.00 16.08
CA GLU A 323 -10.49 10.30 16.28
C GLU A 323 -10.00 11.02 17.54
N LYS A 324 -9.65 10.24 18.58
CA LYS A 324 -9.03 10.78 19.78
C LYS A 324 -7.55 11.06 19.52
N PRO A 325 -7.03 12.23 19.93
CA PRO A 325 -5.60 12.49 19.84
C PRO A 325 -4.77 11.43 20.55
N MET A 326 -3.59 11.20 20.02
CA MET A 326 -2.59 10.33 20.62
C MET A 326 -2.19 10.86 21.99
N ILE A 327 -2.07 9.97 22.99
CA ILE A 327 -1.73 10.34 24.36
C ILE A 327 -0.26 9.96 24.62
N PRO A 328 0.65 10.93 24.78
CA PRO A 328 2.01 10.65 25.26
C PRO A 328 2.00 9.96 26.63
N GLY A 329 2.82 8.92 26.80
CA GLY A 329 2.79 8.03 27.96
C GLY A 329 1.60 7.05 27.99
N GLY A 330 0.69 7.14 27.01
CA GLY A 330 -0.45 6.26 26.85
C GLY A 330 -0.03 4.81 26.56
N LYS A 331 -0.83 3.86 27.03
CA LYS A 331 -0.65 2.43 26.80
C LYS A 331 -1.48 1.97 25.61
N TYR A 332 -0.85 1.24 24.72
CA TYR A 332 -1.46 0.73 23.49
C TYR A 332 -1.03 -0.72 23.26
N ILE A 333 -1.64 -1.36 22.27
CA ILE A 333 -1.19 -2.63 21.72
C ILE A 333 -0.53 -2.34 20.37
N VAL A 334 0.63 -2.93 20.12
CA VAL A 334 1.29 -2.97 18.83
C VAL A 334 1.14 -4.37 18.27
N LYS A 335 0.64 -4.44 17.04
CA LYS A 335 0.67 -5.65 16.24
C LYS A 335 1.77 -5.51 15.19
N HIS A 336 2.75 -6.41 15.26
CA HIS A 336 3.91 -6.45 14.39
C HIS A 336 4.11 -7.88 13.92
N THR A 337 4.10 -8.09 12.60
CA THR A 337 4.09 -9.42 11.98
C THR A 337 3.01 -10.34 12.57
N THR A 338 3.39 -11.39 13.30
CA THR A 338 2.48 -12.35 13.96
C THR A 338 2.33 -12.12 15.46
N SER A 339 3.06 -11.13 16.02
CA SER A 339 3.10 -10.78 17.44
C SER A 339 2.15 -9.64 17.77
N ASP A 340 1.43 -9.79 18.89
CA ASP A 340 0.63 -8.74 19.52
C ASP A 340 1.26 -8.43 20.88
N LEU A 341 1.71 -7.19 21.09
CA LEU A 341 2.47 -6.78 22.26
C LEU A 341 1.94 -5.48 22.83
N ARG A 342 1.96 -5.32 24.15
CA ARG A 342 1.70 -4.02 24.76
C ARG A 342 2.87 -3.08 24.50
N CYS A 343 2.56 -1.81 24.30
CA CYS A 343 3.53 -0.74 24.18
C CYS A 343 3.10 0.51 24.95
N MET A 344 4.05 1.42 25.14
CA MET A 344 3.83 2.78 25.61
C MET A 344 4.43 3.74 24.60
N ILE A 345 3.72 4.83 24.29
CA ILE A 345 4.25 5.92 23.48
C ILE A 345 5.11 6.79 24.40
N LYS A 346 6.43 6.81 24.21
CA LYS A 346 7.33 7.60 25.06
C LYS A 346 7.20 9.09 24.77
N GLU A 347 7.35 9.44 23.50
CA GLU A 347 7.39 10.84 23.07
C GLU A 347 7.04 10.98 21.59
N VAL A 348 6.66 12.21 21.23
CA VAL A 348 6.54 12.68 19.85
C VAL A 348 7.78 13.51 19.57
N LYS A 349 8.60 13.07 18.60
CA LYS A 349 9.84 13.75 18.22
C LYS A 349 9.55 14.99 17.38
N TYR A 350 8.70 14.82 16.37
CA TYR A 350 8.20 15.91 15.53
C TYR A 350 6.91 15.47 14.83
N LYS A 351 6.08 16.45 14.46
CA LYS A 351 4.96 16.30 13.52
C LYS A 351 5.42 16.73 12.13
N VAL A 352 4.87 16.13 11.09
CA VAL A 352 5.11 16.57 9.71
C VAL A 352 3.96 17.46 9.30
N ASP A 353 4.26 18.69 8.86
CA ASP A 353 3.28 19.49 8.14
C ASP A 353 3.10 18.88 6.75
N ILE A 354 1.91 18.39 6.49
CA ILE A 354 1.60 17.65 5.27
C ILE A 354 1.55 18.57 4.03
N ASN A 355 1.39 19.89 4.22
CA ASN A 355 1.34 20.86 3.12
C ASN A 355 2.74 21.28 2.68
N THR A 356 3.63 21.54 3.64
CA THR A 356 4.99 22.04 3.40
C THR A 356 6.05 20.93 3.41
N LEU A 357 5.71 19.77 3.97
CA LEU A 357 6.61 18.64 4.27
C LEU A 357 7.69 18.97 5.32
N GLU A 358 7.54 20.09 6.02
CA GLU A 358 8.45 20.50 7.08
C GLU A 358 8.20 19.74 8.39
N LYS A 359 9.23 19.66 9.22
CA LYS A 359 9.17 19.01 10.53
C LYS A 359 8.86 20.06 11.59
N ASP A 360 7.69 19.95 12.19
CA ASP A 360 7.27 20.76 13.33
C ASP A 360 7.72 20.09 14.65
N TYR A 361 8.65 20.73 15.33
CA TYR A 361 9.20 20.28 16.62
C TYR A 361 8.49 20.91 17.83
N GLU A 362 7.65 21.93 17.61
CA GLU A 362 6.94 22.66 18.65
C GLU A 362 5.58 22.00 18.92
N ASN A 363 4.83 21.65 17.87
CA ASN A 363 3.57 20.94 18.02
C ASN A 363 3.77 19.43 18.15
N ARG A 364 3.60 18.93 19.38
CA ARG A 364 3.75 17.51 19.72
C ARG A 364 2.42 16.77 19.81
N THR A 365 1.30 17.41 19.49
CA THR A 365 -0.01 16.77 19.49
C THR A 365 -0.24 16.11 18.13
N ILE A 366 -0.54 14.81 18.15
CA ILE A 366 -0.88 14.04 16.95
C ILE A 366 -2.37 13.72 17.02
N GLU A 367 -3.12 14.29 16.08
CA GLU A 367 -4.56 14.14 15.92
C GLU A 367 -4.89 13.28 14.70
N LEU A 368 -6.19 13.07 14.45
CA LEU A 368 -6.65 12.31 13.28
C LEU A 368 -6.02 12.86 11.99
N ASN A 369 -5.51 11.96 11.15
CA ASN A 369 -4.83 12.25 9.87
C ASN A 369 -3.43 12.86 9.98
N ASP A 370 -2.93 13.13 11.18
CA ASP A 370 -1.58 13.63 11.35
C ASP A 370 -0.53 12.54 11.11
N ILE A 371 0.61 12.98 10.58
CA ILE A 371 1.80 12.17 10.41
C ILE A 371 2.87 12.73 11.34
N GLY A 372 3.54 11.86 12.10
CA GLY A 372 4.60 12.28 13.01
C GLY A 372 5.64 11.20 13.23
N CYS A 373 6.81 11.60 13.73
CA CYS A 373 7.80 10.67 14.23
C CYS A 373 7.63 10.50 15.74
N ILE A 374 7.42 9.26 16.18
CA ILE A 374 7.23 8.92 17.59
C ILE A 374 8.26 7.89 18.03
N SER A 375 8.51 7.84 19.34
CA SER A 375 9.26 6.77 19.98
C SER A 375 8.31 5.93 20.84
N ILE A 376 8.33 4.62 20.66
CA ILE A 376 7.53 3.68 21.45
C ILE A 376 8.44 2.71 22.23
N ARG A 377 7.93 2.21 23.35
CA ARG A 377 8.53 1.10 24.10
C ARG A 377 7.59 -0.08 24.17
N THR A 378 7.99 -1.24 23.67
CA THR A 378 7.24 -2.49 23.76
C THR A 378 7.62 -3.30 25.00
N THR A 379 6.73 -4.17 25.47
CA THR A 379 6.99 -5.04 26.63
C THR A 379 7.98 -6.16 26.34
N LYS A 380 8.14 -6.55 25.07
CA LYS A 380 9.13 -7.51 24.58
C LYS A 380 9.83 -6.94 23.34
N PRO A 381 11.09 -7.32 23.05
CA PRO A 381 11.76 -6.87 21.85
C PRO A 381 10.99 -7.22 20.59
N LEU A 382 10.88 -6.28 19.64
CA LEU A 382 10.48 -6.56 18.27
C LEU A 382 11.68 -7.00 17.45
N PHE A 383 11.46 -7.87 16.46
CA PHE A 383 12.46 -8.23 15.45
C PHE A 383 12.11 -7.51 14.16
N PHE A 384 12.80 -6.42 13.86
CA PHE A 384 12.40 -5.53 12.79
C PHE A 384 13.57 -5.10 11.90
N ASP A 385 13.22 -4.74 10.68
CA ASP A 385 14.08 -4.01 9.76
C ASP A 385 13.51 -2.58 9.62
N SER A 386 14.26 -1.67 9.02
CA SER A 386 13.66 -0.38 8.63
C SER A 386 12.59 -0.62 7.55
N TYR A 387 11.51 0.18 7.55
CA TYR A 387 10.45 0.08 6.55
C TYR A 387 10.98 0.28 5.11
N ARG A 388 12.08 1.04 4.98
CA ARG A 388 12.82 1.23 3.73
C ARG A 388 13.47 -0.07 3.21
N GLN A 389 13.98 -0.91 4.10
CA GLN A 389 14.63 -2.19 3.72
C GLN A 389 13.60 -3.32 3.55
N ASN A 390 12.56 -3.33 4.38
CA ASN A 390 11.55 -4.37 4.36
C ASN A 390 10.20 -3.85 4.87
N ARG A 391 9.22 -3.77 3.97
CA ARG A 391 7.87 -3.28 4.30
C ARG A 391 7.14 -4.16 5.31
N PHE A 392 7.40 -5.47 5.34
CA PHE A 392 6.68 -6.40 6.23
C PHE A 392 7.19 -6.37 7.66
N THR A 393 8.52 -6.43 7.86
CA THR A 393 9.13 -6.38 9.20
C THR A 393 9.37 -4.95 9.69
N GLY A 394 9.27 -3.94 8.81
CA GLY A 394 9.32 -2.54 9.17
C GLY A 394 7.97 -1.86 9.38
N SER A 395 6.84 -2.58 9.21
CA SER A 395 5.50 -2.04 9.48
C SER A 395 4.90 -2.59 10.77
N LEU A 396 4.09 -1.78 11.42
CA LEU A 396 3.25 -2.18 12.54
C LEU A 396 1.94 -1.40 12.56
N VAL A 397 0.97 -1.88 13.34
CA VAL A 397 -0.22 -1.11 13.66
C VAL A 397 -0.33 -0.91 15.17
N ILE A 398 -0.82 0.26 15.56
CA ILE A 398 -1.10 0.65 16.95
C ILE A 398 -2.61 0.53 17.16
N ILE A 399 -2.98 -0.15 18.24
CA ILE A 399 -4.36 -0.48 18.60
C ILE A 399 -4.60 0.06 20.01
N ASP A 400 -5.73 0.72 20.19
CA ASP A 400 -6.16 1.19 21.51
C ASP A 400 -6.58 0.00 22.39
N GLU A 401 -6.00 -0.11 23.59
CA GLU A 401 -6.21 -1.26 24.49
C GLU A 401 -7.66 -1.35 25.02
N GLY A 402 -8.36 -0.22 25.15
CA GLY A 402 -9.72 -0.17 25.68
C GLY A 402 -10.80 -0.50 24.64
N THR A 403 -10.58 -0.07 23.40
CA THR A 403 -11.58 -0.14 22.33
C THR A 403 -11.27 -1.21 21.27
N ASN A 404 -10.04 -1.72 21.23
CA ASN A 404 -9.52 -2.60 20.18
C ASN A 404 -9.57 -1.99 18.76
N VAL A 405 -9.72 -0.67 18.67
CA VAL A 405 -9.69 0.05 17.38
C VAL A 405 -8.24 0.29 16.98
N THR A 406 -7.92 0.07 15.69
CA THR A 406 -6.63 0.48 15.12
C THR A 406 -6.56 2.01 15.07
N VAL A 407 -5.65 2.59 15.84
CA VAL A 407 -5.48 4.04 15.99
C VAL A 407 -4.25 4.58 15.29
N GLY A 408 -3.33 3.73 14.83
CA GLY A 408 -2.15 4.18 14.10
C GLY A 408 -1.58 3.14 13.14
N ALA A 409 -1.04 3.61 12.02
CA ALA A 409 -0.20 2.82 11.11
C ALA A 409 1.25 3.31 11.23
N GLY A 410 2.18 2.41 11.54
CA GLY A 410 3.57 2.72 11.85
C GLY A 410 4.56 2.17 10.83
N MET A 411 5.55 2.98 10.47
CA MET A 411 6.67 2.67 9.59
C MET A 411 7.97 2.89 10.37
N ILE A 412 8.66 1.81 10.72
CA ILE A 412 9.89 1.82 11.53
C ILE A 412 11.04 2.45 10.71
N ILE A 413 11.83 3.30 11.38
CA ILE A 413 12.91 4.10 10.75
C ILE A 413 14.23 3.32 10.67
#